data_AF-A0ABD0KNI1-F1
#
_entry.id   AF-A0ABD0KNI1-F1
#
_cell.length_a   1.000
_cell.length_b   1.000
_cell.length_c   1.000
_cell.angle_alpha   90.00
_cell.angle_beta   90.00
_cell.angle_gamma   90.00
#
_symmetry.space_group_name_H-M   'P 1'
#
loop_
_entity.id
_entity.type
_entity.pdbx_description
1 polymer ?
#
loop_
_entity_poly.entity_id
_entity_poly.type
_entity_poly.pdbx_seq_one_letter_code
_entity_poly.pdbx_strand_id
1 'polypeptide(L)'
;MTSIIKMHVFSGAHDESPPCYLLQVDEFRFLLDCGWDEDFNMHFIKELKRYSHQIDAVLLSYPDHLHLGALPYMVGKCDLSCPIYATVPVYKMGQMFMYDLYQSRHNGKVTACRSPRCQPILKDGEEEIIYAVDYNHKKERHLNGCILETISRPSLLITDAFNSMYNQSRRRLRDEQLMTTILQTMRNDGNVLISVDTAGRMLELAQLLDQMWRNTESGLTTYSLALLNNVSFNVVEFAKSQVEWMSDKIMRAFEDNRNNPFQFKHVKLCHNLAELARVQEPKVVLASTPDLQSGYSRDLFVAWCGSSKNSIVLTQRTSPGTLARWLIENQEAKTVTLERAPVACRSKAVPTERPVDTPKQDVETQGKDTSRIWPSEKSVPGVPAHRND
;
A
#
# COMPACT_ATOMS: atom_id res chain seq x y z
N MET A 1 -29.43 -29.72 2.30
CA MET A 1 -28.99 -29.68 3.71
C MET A 1 -28.67 -28.23 4.01
N THR A 2 -29.06 -27.69 5.17
CA THR A 2 -28.70 -26.31 5.54
C THR A 2 -27.30 -26.32 6.13
N SER A 3 -26.35 -25.66 5.47
CA SER A 3 -24.98 -25.56 5.98
C SER A 3 -24.93 -24.59 7.16
N ILE A 4 -24.11 -24.87 8.17
CA ILE A 4 -23.92 -23.96 9.31
C ILE A 4 -22.77 -23.01 8.97
N ILE A 5 -23.12 -21.76 8.66
CA ILE A 5 -22.14 -20.70 8.40
C ILE A 5 -21.94 -19.86 9.67
N LYS A 6 -20.71 -19.79 10.17
CA LYS A 6 -20.33 -18.94 11.30
C LYS A 6 -19.12 -18.10 10.93
N MET A 7 -19.18 -16.80 11.21
CA MET A 7 -18.07 -15.89 11.02
C MET A 7 -17.56 -15.41 12.38
N HIS A 8 -16.27 -15.53 12.61
CA HIS A 8 -15.58 -14.97 13.75
C HIS A 8 -14.60 -13.91 13.27
N VAL A 9 -14.68 -12.71 13.83
CA VAL A 9 -13.83 -11.59 13.44
C VAL A 9 -12.70 -11.42 14.44
N PHE A 10 -11.45 -11.46 13.98
CA PHE A 10 -10.29 -11.14 14.82
C PHE A 10 -9.89 -9.67 14.70
N SER A 11 -9.93 -9.13 13.48
CA SER A 11 -9.64 -7.73 13.17
C SER A 11 -10.34 -7.30 11.87
N GLY A 12 -10.42 -6.00 11.62
CA GLY A 12 -11.04 -5.39 10.44
C GLY A 12 -12.54 -5.14 10.54
N ALA A 13 -13.11 -5.14 11.75
CA ALA A 13 -14.51 -4.78 11.98
C ALA A 13 -14.67 -3.61 12.95
N HIS A 14 -15.60 -2.72 12.62
CA HIS A 14 -15.92 -1.48 13.36
C HIS A 14 -14.78 -0.45 13.44
N ASP A 15 -13.63 -0.74 12.83
CA ASP A 15 -12.46 0.13 12.77
C ASP A 15 -11.78 0.05 11.39
N GLU A 16 -10.67 0.78 11.24
CA GLU A 16 -9.82 0.77 10.04
C GLU A 16 -8.67 -0.25 10.17
N SER A 17 -8.80 -1.28 11.02
CA SER A 17 -7.76 -2.27 11.20
C SER A 17 -7.72 -3.27 10.02
N PRO A 18 -6.59 -3.95 9.80
CA PRO A 18 -6.46 -4.90 8.70
C PRO A 18 -7.44 -6.09 8.83
N PRO A 19 -8.03 -6.58 7.73
CA PRO A 19 -8.95 -7.71 7.75
C PRO A 19 -8.30 -9.02 8.21
N CYS A 20 -8.96 -9.70 9.14
CA CYS A 20 -8.67 -11.09 9.50
C CYS A 20 -9.92 -11.77 10.05
N TYR A 21 -10.48 -12.69 9.26
CA TYR A 21 -11.75 -13.35 9.59
C TYR A 21 -11.63 -14.87 9.54
N LEU A 22 -12.27 -15.56 10.47
CA LEU A 22 -12.44 -17.01 10.43
C LEU A 22 -13.87 -17.34 10.01
N LEU A 23 -14.01 -17.87 8.80
CA LEU A 23 -15.27 -18.35 8.26
C LEU A 23 -15.33 -19.86 8.44
N GLN A 24 -16.26 -20.33 9.27
CA GLN A 24 -16.59 -21.74 9.43
C GLN A 24 -17.80 -22.07 8.55
N VAL A 25 -17.63 -23.05 7.67
CA VAL A 25 -18.69 -23.66 6.86
C VAL A 25 -18.76 -25.13 7.26
N ASP A 26 -19.81 -25.51 7.99
CA ASP A 26 -19.95 -26.81 8.63
C ASP A 26 -18.77 -27.14 9.55
N GLU A 27 -17.95 -28.12 9.20
CA GLU A 27 -16.76 -28.51 9.96
C GLU A 27 -15.48 -27.82 9.46
N PHE A 28 -15.52 -27.22 8.25
CA PHE A 28 -14.36 -26.65 7.59
C PHE A 28 -14.17 -25.17 7.96
N ARG A 29 -12.93 -24.77 8.22
CA ARG A 29 -12.58 -23.42 8.68
C ARG A 29 -11.61 -22.73 7.72
N PHE A 30 -12.12 -21.69 7.07
CA PHE A 30 -11.36 -20.79 6.22
C PHE A 30 -10.88 -19.58 7.02
N LEU A 31 -9.59 -19.29 6.95
CA LEU A 31 -9.05 -17.99 7.33
C LEU A 31 -9.11 -17.07 6.12
N LEU A 32 -9.98 -16.07 6.14
CA LEU A 32 -10.11 -15.03 5.12
C LEU A 32 -9.18 -13.87 5.50
N ASP A 33 -8.12 -13.71 4.71
CA ASP A 33 -7.03 -12.77 4.94
C ASP A 33 -6.34 -12.90 6.31
N CYS A 34 -5.08 -12.49 6.34
CA CYS A 34 -4.26 -12.45 7.55
C CYS A 34 -3.46 -11.15 7.52
N GLY A 35 -4.22 -10.05 7.56
CA GLY A 35 -3.70 -8.71 7.58
C GLY A 35 -2.85 -8.39 8.80
N TRP A 36 -1.96 -7.42 8.66
CA TRP A 36 -1.25 -6.85 9.80
C TRP A 36 -1.12 -5.34 9.65
N ASP A 37 -1.18 -4.63 10.77
CA ASP A 37 -1.11 -3.19 10.83
C ASP A 37 0.32 -2.71 10.64
N GLU A 38 0.47 -1.44 10.31
CA GLU A 38 1.75 -0.78 10.13
C GLU A 38 2.61 -0.86 11.41
N ASP A 39 2.02 -0.94 12.60
CA ASP A 39 2.78 -1.06 13.86
C ASP A 39 3.08 -2.51 14.27
N PHE A 40 2.59 -3.50 13.51
CA PHE A 40 2.74 -4.92 13.78
C PHE A 40 2.29 -5.33 15.20
N ASN A 41 1.10 -4.88 15.60
CA ASN A 41 0.51 -5.17 16.88
C ASN A 41 0.23 -6.67 17.04
N MET A 42 0.67 -7.23 18.16
CA MET A 42 0.54 -8.66 18.48
C MET A 42 -0.79 -9.02 19.15
N HIS A 43 -1.69 -8.05 19.37
CA HIS A 43 -2.92 -8.24 20.13
C HIS A 43 -3.80 -9.36 19.55
N PHE A 44 -4.25 -9.21 18.29
CA PHE A 44 -5.12 -10.20 17.63
C PHE A 44 -4.35 -11.47 17.23
N ILE A 45 -3.04 -11.38 16.96
CA ILE A 45 -2.21 -12.55 16.62
C ILE A 45 -2.14 -13.56 17.76
N LYS A 46 -2.13 -13.11 19.02
CA LYS A 46 -2.18 -14.01 20.18
C LYS A 46 -3.50 -14.78 20.25
N GLU A 47 -4.59 -14.17 19.81
CA GLU A 47 -5.90 -14.80 19.72
C GLU A 47 -5.97 -15.76 18.55
N LEU A 48 -5.55 -15.32 17.36
CA LEU A 48 -5.47 -16.13 16.15
C LEU A 48 -4.61 -17.40 16.35
N LYS A 49 -3.51 -17.30 17.11
CA LYS A 49 -2.67 -18.45 17.48
C LYS A 49 -3.46 -19.58 18.15
N ARG A 50 -4.54 -19.30 18.89
CA ARG A 50 -5.38 -20.35 19.52
C ARG A 50 -6.15 -21.17 18.50
N TYR A 51 -6.36 -20.62 17.31
CA TYR A 51 -7.07 -21.24 16.20
C TYR A 51 -6.13 -21.78 15.11
N SER A 52 -4.80 -21.65 15.24
CA SER A 52 -3.87 -22.03 14.17
C SER A 52 -4.02 -23.49 13.71
N HIS A 53 -4.15 -24.43 14.66
CA HIS A 53 -4.36 -25.85 14.38
C HIS A 53 -5.78 -26.21 13.93
N GLN A 54 -6.71 -25.25 14.01
CA GLN A 54 -8.12 -25.41 13.68
C GLN A 54 -8.45 -24.89 12.29
N ILE A 55 -7.49 -24.25 11.60
CA ILE A 55 -7.69 -23.66 10.28
C ILE A 55 -7.30 -24.69 9.22
N ASP A 56 -8.22 -24.93 8.28
CA ASP A 56 -8.04 -25.92 7.23
C ASP A 56 -7.52 -25.30 5.92
N ALA A 57 -7.83 -24.02 5.68
CA ALA A 57 -7.33 -23.27 4.53
C ALA A 57 -7.23 -21.76 4.82
N VAL A 58 -6.29 -21.09 4.15
CA VAL A 58 -6.20 -19.62 4.12
C VAL A 58 -6.54 -19.12 2.72
N LEU A 59 -7.38 -18.09 2.61
CA LEU A 59 -7.68 -17.39 1.36
C LEU A 59 -7.10 -15.97 1.43
N LEU A 60 -6.29 -15.58 0.45
CA LEU A 60 -5.72 -14.23 0.35
C LEU A 60 -6.35 -13.45 -0.80
N SER A 61 -6.73 -12.20 -0.53
CA SER A 61 -7.42 -11.31 -1.48
C SER A 61 -6.46 -10.36 -2.21
N TYR A 62 -5.57 -9.64 -1.51
CA TYR A 62 -4.68 -8.61 -2.08
C TYR A 62 -3.19 -8.83 -1.77
N PRO A 63 -2.27 -8.31 -2.61
CA PRO A 63 -0.81 -8.44 -2.45
C PRO A 63 -0.18 -7.40 -1.50
N ASP A 64 -0.86 -6.96 -0.44
CA ASP A 64 -0.32 -5.98 0.50
C ASP A 64 -0.20 -6.53 1.94
N HIS A 65 0.49 -5.79 2.79
CA HIS A 65 0.64 -6.14 4.18
C HIS A 65 -0.67 -6.09 4.99
N LEU A 66 -1.66 -5.31 4.55
CA LEU A 66 -2.97 -5.22 5.21
C LEU A 66 -3.81 -6.48 4.98
N HIS A 67 -3.48 -7.32 4.00
CA HIS A 67 -4.21 -8.58 3.73
C HIS A 67 -3.38 -9.84 3.99
N LEU A 68 -2.05 -9.80 3.85
CA LEU A 68 -1.18 -10.96 4.08
C LEU A 68 -0.03 -10.72 5.06
N GLY A 69 0.05 -9.56 5.70
CA GLY A 69 1.19 -9.14 6.50
C GLY A 69 1.54 -10.09 7.65
N ALA A 70 0.53 -10.68 8.30
CA ALA A 70 0.72 -11.58 9.44
C ALA A 70 1.03 -13.03 9.02
N LEU A 71 0.80 -13.36 7.75
CA LEU A 71 0.97 -14.72 7.24
C LEU A 71 2.38 -15.29 7.44
N PRO A 72 3.50 -14.58 7.14
CA PRO A 72 4.84 -15.11 7.38
C PRO A 72 5.10 -15.40 8.86
N TYR A 73 4.54 -14.58 9.76
CA TYR A 73 4.64 -14.79 11.20
C TYR A 73 3.82 -16.02 11.63
N MET A 74 2.60 -16.16 11.12
CA MET A 74 1.74 -17.31 11.44
C MET A 74 2.34 -18.64 10.97
N VAL A 75 2.88 -18.69 9.76
CA VAL A 75 3.54 -19.90 9.22
C VAL A 75 4.86 -20.17 9.95
N GLY A 76 5.67 -19.15 10.22
CA GLY A 76 7.01 -19.33 10.78
C GLY A 76 7.09 -19.45 12.30
N LYS A 77 6.10 -18.94 13.05
CA LYS A 77 6.11 -18.85 14.53
C LYS A 77 4.87 -19.41 15.23
N CYS A 78 3.76 -19.58 14.51
CA CYS A 78 2.51 -20.10 15.06
C CYS A 78 2.12 -21.46 14.47
N ASP A 79 3.05 -22.12 13.78
CA ASP A 79 2.93 -23.48 13.22
C ASP A 79 1.68 -23.68 12.34
N LEU A 80 1.30 -22.65 11.57
CA LEU A 80 0.20 -22.74 10.60
C LEU A 80 0.66 -23.60 9.41
N SER A 81 0.08 -24.80 9.27
CA SER A 81 0.49 -25.81 8.27
C SER A 81 -0.53 -26.08 7.15
N CYS A 82 -1.62 -25.31 7.11
CA CYS A 82 -2.70 -25.50 6.14
C CYS A 82 -2.35 -24.97 4.74
N PRO A 83 -3.04 -25.45 3.68
CA PRO A 83 -2.93 -24.86 2.34
C PRO A 83 -3.34 -23.38 2.33
N ILE A 84 -2.57 -22.57 1.59
CA ILE A 84 -2.83 -21.15 1.37
C ILE A 84 -3.19 -20.95 -0.10
N TYR A 85 -4.33 -20.33 -0.36
CA TYR A 85 -4.86 -20.06 -1.69
C TYR A 85 -4.77 -18.58 -2.01
N ALA A 86 -4.20 -18.28 -3.17
CA ALA A 86 -4.04 -16.94 -3.68
C ALA A 86 -3.98 -16.97 -5.21
N THR A 87 -4.28 -15.86 -5.87
CA THR A 87 -4.00 -15.71 -7.30
C THR A 87 -2.50 -15.54 -7.55
N VAL A 88 -2.07 -15.74 -8.80
CA VAL A 88 -0.64 -15.62 -9.16
C VAL A 88 -0.09 -14.21 -8.89
N PRO A 89 -0.82 -13.10 -9.20
CA PRO A 89 -0.39 -11.76 -8.82
C PRO A 89 -0.30 -11.57 -7.31
N VAL A 90 -1.29 -12.04 -6.54
CA VAL A 90 -1.29 -11.93 -5.07
C VAL A 90 -0.07 -12.62 -4.47
N TYR A 91 0.23 -13.84 -4.92
CA TYR A 91 1.40 -14.59 -4.48
C TYR A 91 2.73 -13.90 -4.81
N LYS A 92 2.96 -13.55 -6.09
CA LYS A 92 4.25 -12.99 -6.52
C LYS A 92 4.47 -11.56 -6.01
N MET A 93 3.45 -10.70 -6.12
CA MET A 93 3.55 -9.30 -5.70
C MET A 93 3.51 -9.20 -4.17
N GLY A 94 2.70 -10.02 -3.49
CA GLY A 94 2.68 -10.09 -2.03
C GLY A 94 4.03 -10.50 -1.46
N GLN A 95 4.73 -11.45 -2.11
CA GLN A 95 6.10 -11.80 -1.74
C GLN A 95 7.04 -10.58 -1.86
N MET A 96 6.95 -9.81 -2.95
CA MET A 96 7.75 -8.58 -3.12
C MET A 96 7.42 -7.54 -2.05
N PHE A 97 6.13 -7.38 -1.71
CA PHE A 97 5.66 -6.46 -0.66
C PHE A 97 6.28 -6.78 0.69
N MET A 98 6.25 -8.06 1.10
CA MET A 98 6.83 -8.48 2.36
C MET A 98 8.36 -8.34 2.38
N TYR A 99 9.03 -8.59 1.25
CA TYR A 99 10.47 -8.36 1.13
C TYR A 99 10.85 -6.89 1.25
N ASP A 100 10.10 -6.01 0.59
CA ASP A 100 10.34 -4.57 0.65
C ASP A 100 10.06 -4.02 2.05
N LEU A 101 8.95 -4.44 2.68
CA LEU A 101 8.59 -4.05 4.04
C LEU A 101 9.62 -4.51 5.06
N TYR A 102 10.09 -5.76 4.96
CA TYR A 102 11.14 -6.29 5.83
C TYR A 102 12.44 -5.50 5.67
N GLN A 103 12.89 -5.25 4.43
CA GLN A 103 14.12 -4.50 4.16
C GLN A 103 14.01 -3.04 4.61
N SER A 104 12.87 -2.40 4.34
CA SER A 104 12.59 -1.01 4.72
C SER A 104 12.68 -0.76 6.22
N ARG A 105 12.43 -1.79 7.05
CA ARG A 105 12.57 -1.72 8.51
C ARG A 105 13.93 -2.19 9.03
N HIS A 106 14.60 -3.10 8.33
CA HIS A 106 15.85 -3.72 8.80
C HIS A 106 17.12 -3.12 8.21
N ASN A 107 17.02 -2.25 7.19
CA ASN A 107 18.10 -1.48 6.53
C ASN A 107 19.55 -1.93 6.79
N GLY A 108 19.88 -3.19 6.42
CA GLY A 108 21.28 -3.65 6.44
C GLY A 108 21.56 -5.12 6.75
N LYS A 109 20.80 -6.08 6.21
CA LYS A 109 21.18 -7.48 5.85
C LYS A 109 19.96 -8.39 5.89
N VAL A 110 19.75 -9.19 4.84
CA VAL A 110 19.45 -10.64 4.88
C VAL A 110 18.92 -11.13 3.53
N THR A 111 19.40 -12.32 3.17
CA THR A 111 19.20 -13.09 1.94
C THR A 111 17.78 -13.69 1.82
N ALA A 112 17.25 -13.69 0.60
CA ALA A 112 15.91 -14.17 0.26
C ALA A 112 15.72 -15.70 0.44
N CYS A 113 14.62 -16.10 1.09
CA CYS A 113 14.10 -17.47 1.09
C CYS A 113 12.99 -17.61 0.03
N ARG A 114 13.19 -18.51 -0.94
CA ARG A 114 12.19 -18.86 -1.96
C ARG A 114 11.42 -20.11 -1.52
N SER A 115 10.09 -20.06 -1.52
CA SER A 115 9.26 -21.26 -1.66
C SER A 115 7.92 -20.93 -2.35
N PRO A 116 7.56 -21.58 -3.47
CA PRO A 116 6.30 -21.38 -4.17
C PRO A 116 5.31 -22.55 -4.02
N ARG A 117 4.02 -22.22 -3.84
CA ARG A 117 2.89 -22.69 -4.69
C ARG A 117 1.53 -22.33 -4.07
N CYS A 118 0.56 -21.96 -4.92
CA CYS A 118 -0.78 -22.57 -5.08
C CYS A 118 -1.66 -21.77 -6.07
N GLN A 119 -2.67 -22.43 -6.65
CA GLN A 119 -3.67 -21.90 -7.61
C GLN A 119 -5.07 -21.87 -6.94
N PRO A 120 -6.00 -20.95 -7.29
CA PRO A 120 -7.42 -21.02 -6.87
C PRO A 120 -8.24 -21.84 -7.89
N ILE A 121 -9.37 -22.49 -7.56
CA ILE A 121 -10.64 -22.03 -6.99
C ILE A 121 -11.30 -23.21 -6.23
N LEU A 122 -11.99 -22.97 -5.11
CA LEU A 122 -12.92 -23.93 -4.50
C LEU A 122 -14.36 -23.44 -4.67
N LYS A 123 -15.20 -24.29 -5.27
CA LYS A 123 -16.65 -24.28 -5.10
C LYS A 123 -16.97 -25.45 -4.20
N ASP A 124 -17.58 -25.20 -3.05
CA ASP A 124 -18.18 -26.26 -2.26
C ASP A 124 -19.69 -26.01 -2.15
N GLY A 125 -20.49 -27.01 -2.55
CA GLY A 125 -21.94 -27.01 -2.41
C GLY A 125 -22.78 -26.11 -3.34
N GLU A 126 -24.09 -26.12 -3.07
CA GLU A 126 -25.14 -25.29 -3.71
C GLU A 126 -25.20 -23.85 -3.14
N GLU A 127 -24.40 -23.54 -2.12
CA GLU A 127 -24.39 -22.24 -1.43
C GLU A 127 -23.23 -21.36 -1.92
N GLU A 128 -23.58 -20.23 -2.56
CA GLU A 128 -22.59 -19.26 -3.03
C GLU A 128 -22.28 -18.24 -1.91
N ILE A 129 -21.08 -18.35 -1.31
CA ILE A 129 -20.52 -17.37 -0.36
C ILE A 129 -19.51 -16.51 -1.11
N ILE A 130 -19.68 -15.19 -1.05
CA ILE A 130 -18.81 -14.23 -1.72
C ILE A 130 -18.08 -13.40 -0.69
N TYR A 131 -16.75 -13.45 -0.75
CA TYR A 131 -15.85 -12.56 -0.02
C TYR A 131 -15.28 -11.53 -1.00
N ALA A 132 -15.70 -10.27 -0.86
CA ALA A 132 -15.36 -9.17 -1.74
C ALA A 132 -15.07 -7.90 -0.91
N VAL A 133 -13.87 -7.83 -0.37
CA VAL A 133 -13.31 -6.65 0.31
C VAL A 133 -12.50 -5.82 -0.70
N ASP A 134 -12.47 -4.50 -0.53
CA ASP A 134 -11.66 -3.52 -1.28
C ASP A 134 -11.82 -3.55 -2.81
N TYR A 135 -12.93 -4.09 -3.30
CA TYR A 135 -13.15 -4.26 -4.74
C TYR A 135 -13.44 -2.92 -5.43
N ASN A 136 -12.90 -2.74 -6.64
CA ASN A 136 -13.16 -1.56 -7.46
C ASN A 136 -14.06 -1.90 -8.66
N HIS A 137 -15.23 -1.27 -8.74
CA HIS A 137 -16.15 -1.41 -9.87
C HIS A 137 -15.73 -0.56 -11.09
N LYS A 138 -14.92 0.48 -10.89
CA LYS A 138 -14.47 1.36 -11.98
C LYS A 138 -13.26 0.77 -12.67
N LYS A 139 -13.21 0.90 -14.00
CA LYS A 139 -12.02 0.54 -14.78
C LYS A 139 -10.87 1.50 -14.47
N GLU A 140 -9.71 0.94 -14.13
CA GLU A 140 -8.49 1.70 -13.92
C GLU A 140 -7.67 1.78 -15.21
N ARG A 141 -6.41 2.25 -15.13
CA ARG A 141 -5.50 2.24 -16.30
C ARG A 141 -5.01 0.85 -16.64
N HIS A 142 -4.72 0.06 -15.60
CA HIS A 142 -4.05 -1.22 -15.72
C HIS A 142 -4.93 -2.42 -15.36
N LEU A 143 -6.02 -2.20 -14.63
CA LEU A 143 -6.97 -3.23 -14.23
C LEU A 143 -8.37 -2.97 -14.79
N ASN A 144 -9.07 -4.06 -15.10
CA ASN A 144 -10.50 -4.01 -15.36
C ASN A 144 -11.28 -3.76 -14.06
N GLY A 145 -12.49 -3.23 -14.17
CA GLY A 145 -13.40 -3.13 -13.03
C GLY A 145 -13.97 -4.51 -12.67
N CYS A 146 -14.36 -4.67 -11.41
CA CYS A 146 -15.06 -5.85 -10.92
C CYS A 146 -16.36 -6.08 -11.71
N ILE A 147 -16.61 -7.34 -12.08
CA ILE A 147 -17.81 -7.76 -12.81
C ILE A 147 -18.84 -8.24 -11.78
N LEU A 148 -19.72 -7.34 -11.35
CA LEU A 148 -20.77 -7.68 -10.39
C LEU A 148 -21.96 -8.41 -11.03
N GLU A 149 -22.12 -8.34 -12.35
CA GLU A 149 -23.25 -8.93 -13.08
C GLU A 149 -23.24 -10.47 -13.08
N THR A 150 -22.07 -11.09 -12.87
CA THR A 150 -21.96 -12.54 -12.74
C THR A 150 -22.46 -13.04 -11.39
N ILE A 151 -22.61 -12.14 -10.41
CA ILE A 151 -23.10 -12.44 -9.07
C ILE A 151 -24.62 -12.34 -9.11
N SER A 152 -25.31 -13.48 -9.06
CA SER A 152 -26.77 -13.49 -9.21
C SER A 152 -27.48 -13.35 -7.87
N ARG A 153 -27.27 -14.29 -6.94
CA ARG A 153 -27.97 -14.32 -5.65
C ARG A 153 -27.14 -15.08 -4.61
N PRO A 154 -26.07 -14.46 -4.09
CA PRO A 154 -25.23 -15.10 -3.08
C PRO A 154 -26.03 -15.32 -1.79
N SER A 155 -25.71 -16.40 -1.09
CA SER A 155 -26.29 -16.72 0.23
C SER A 155 -25.68 -15.83 1.32
N LEU A 156 -24.40 -15.48 1.17
CA LEU A 156 -23.67 -14.56 2.04
C LEU A 156 -22.71 -13.71 1.21
N LEU A 157 -22.78 -12.38 1.40
CA LEU A 157 -21.81 -11.43 0.85
C LEU A 157 -21.09 -10.75 2.02
N ILE A 158 -19.78 -10.96 2.09
CA ILE A 158 -18.88 -10.28 3.02
C ILE A 158 -18.16 -9.19 2.24
N THR A 159 -18.34 -7.94 2.64
CA THR A 159 -17.78 -6.78 1.95
C THR A 159 -17.39 -5.68 2.93
N ASP A 160 -16.54 -4.75 2.50
CA ASP A 160 -16.12 -3.61 3.30
C ASP A 160 -17.07 -2.42 3.14
N ALA A 161 -16.95 -1.48 4.08
CA ALA A 161 -17.67 -0.20 4.04
C ALA A 161 -16.72 0.99 4.21
N PHE A 162 -15.42 0.80 3.97
CA PHE A 162 -14.37 1.79 4.27
C PHE A 162 -14.61 3.12 3.53
N ASN A 163 -15.05 3.03 2.27
CA ASN A 163 -15.36 4.18 1.42
C ASN A 163 -16.86 4.47 1.29
N SER A 164 -17.72 3.89 2.13
CA SER A 164 -19.19 4.00 2.02
C SER A 164 -19.70 5.46 2.04
N MET A 165 -19.07 6.30 2.85
CA MET A 165 -19.41 7.73 2.97
C MET A 165 -18.51 8.64 2.11
N TYR A 166 -17.56 8.07 1.37
CA TYR A 166 -16.55 8.84 0.65
C TYR A 166 -16.97 9.13 -0.79
N ASN A 167 -17.08 10.41 -1.15
CA ASN A 167 -17.40 10.81 -2.51
C ASN A 167 -16.14 10.95 -3.37
N GLN A 168 -15.81 9.90 -4.12
CA GLN A 168 -14.60 9.89 -4.93
C GLN A 168 -14.69 10.86 -6.13
N SER A 169 -13.74 11.80 -6.20
CA SER A 169 -13.59 12.70 -7.35
C SER A 169 -13.30 11.96 -8.66
N ARG A 170 -13.67 12.58 -9.78
CA ARG A 170 -13.50 11.98 -11.11
C ARG A 170 -12.01 11.75 -11.39
N ARG A 171 -11.65 10.56 -11.86
CA ARG A 171 -10.26 10.17 -12.16
C ARG A 171 -9.52 11.19 -13.01
N ARG A 172 -10.15 11.69 -14.09
CA ARG A 172 -9.54 12.70 -14.97
C ARG A 172 -9.13 13.96 -14.21
N LEU A 173 -9.98 14.44 -13.30
CA LEU A 173 -9.68 15.63 -12.49
C LEU A 173 -8.48 15.38 -11.57
N ARG A 174 -8.42 14.19 -10.94
CA ARG A 174 -7.28 13.78 -10.09
C ARG A 174 -5.96 13.72 -10.88
N ASP A 175 -6.01 13.15 -12.09
CA ASP A 175 -4.84 13.04 -12.96
C ASP A 175 -4.34 14.44 -13.40
N GLU A 176 -5.25 15.34 -13.77
CA GLU A 176 -4.95 16.74 -14.14
C GLU A 176 -4.37 17.53 -12.95
N GLN A 177 -4.95 17.33 -11.77
CA GLN A 177 -4.49 17.90 -10.51
C GLN A 177 -3.07 17.43 -10.16
N LEU A 178 -2.80 16.12 -10.22
CA LEU A 178 -1.48 15.55 -9.98
C LEU A 178 -0.44 16.14 -10.95
N MET A 179 -0.77 16.19 -12.24
CA MET A 179 0.10 16.80 -13.26
C MET A 179 0.43 18.26 -12.92
N THR A 180 -0.59 19.03 -12.51
CA THR A 180 -0.43 20.44 -12.17
C THR A 180 0.51 20.62 -10.98
N THR A 181 0.36 19.80 -9.93
CA THR A 181 1.25 19.82 -8.75
C THR A 181 2.69 19.55 -9.13
N ILE A 182 2.90 18.48 -9.90
CA ILE A 182 4.23 18.09 -10.35
C ILE A 182 4.85 19.23 -11.15
N LEU A 183 4.18 19.71 -12.20
CA LEU A 183 4.71 20.78 -13.04
C LEU A 183 5.02 22.07 -12.28
N GLN A 184 4.15 22.48 -11.36
CA GLN A 184 4.39 23.68 -10.54
C GLN A 184 5.62 23.52 -9.64
N THR A 185 5.77 22.36 -9.00
CA THR A 185 6.91 22.06 -8.12
C THR A 185 8.22 22.05 -8.90
N MET A 186 8.22 21.38 -10.05
CA MET A 186 9.42 21.22 -10.88
C MET A 186 9.87 22.55 -11.50
N ARG A 187 8.93 23.42 -11.88
CA ARG A 187 9.23 24.79 -12.35
C ARG A 187 9.83 25.69 -11.27
N ASN A 188 9.57 25.39 -9.99
CA ASN A 188 10.15 26.09 -8.85
C ASN A 188 11.49 25.47 -8.39
N ASP A 189 12.08 24.57 -9.19
CA ASP A 189 13.33 23.87 -8.88
C ASP A 189 13.22 23.03 -7.58
N GLY A 190 12.05 22.42 -7.39
CA GLY A 190 11.74 21.56 -6.25
C GLY A 190 11.58 20.09 -6.66
N ASN A 191 11.86 19.20 -5.72
CA ASN A 191 11.65 17.77 -5.88
C ASN A 191 10.21 17.38 -5.48
N VAL A 192 9.69 16.33 -6.11
CA VAL A 192 8.38 15.76 -5.77
C VAL A 192 8.55 14.35 -5.21
N LEU A 193 8.11 14.14 -3.97
CA LEU A 193 7.95 12.81 -3.38
C LEU A 193 6.51 12.35 -3.58
N ILE A 194 6.32 11.15 -4.13
CA ILE A 194 5.01 10.50 -4.22
C ILE A 194 5.10 9.21 -3.40
N SER A 195 4.40 9.16 -2.26
CA SER A 195 4.37 7.95 -1.44
C SER A 195 3.41 6.94 -2.04
N VAL A 196 3.93 5.74 -2.32
CA VAL A 196 3.20 4.65 -2.95
C VAL A 196 3.49 3.34 -2.25
N ASP A 197 2.68 2.35 -2.54
CA ASP A 197 2.90 0.97 -2.13
C ASP A 197 3.99 0.29 -2.98
N THR A 198 4.31 -0.97 -2.68
CA THR A 198 5.42 -1.68 -3.34
C THR A 198 5.02 -2.22 -4.72
N ALA A 199 3.76 -2.57 -4.98
CA ALA A 199 3.38 -3.32 -6.19
C ALA A 199 1.96 -3.11 -6.75
N GLY A 200 1.03 -2.47 -6.04
CA GLY A 200 -0.32 -2.19 -6.51
C GLY A 200 -0.43 -0.80 -7.13
N ARG A 201 -0.77 0.20 -6.30
CA ARG A 201 -0.96 1.61 -6.72
C ARG A 201 0.26 2.19 -7.43
N MET A 202 1.46 1.72 -7.09
CA MET A 202 2.73 2.07 -7.72
C MET A 202 2.73 1.76 -9.22
N LEU A 203 2.21 0.60 -9.65
CA LEU A 203 2.18 0.22 -11.07
C LEU A 203 1.27 1.15 -11.87
N GLU A 204 0.12 1.53 -11.30
CA GLU A 204 -0.80 2.47 -11.92
C GLU A 204 -0.17 3.85 -12.10
N LEU A 205 0.46 4.37 -11.05
CA LEU A 205 1.07 5.70 -11.05
C LEU A 205 2.33 5.74 -11.92
N ALA A 206 3.16 4.70 -11.90
CA ALA A 206 4.31 4.59 -12.79
C ALA A 206 3.87 4.59 -14.26
N GLN A 207 2.80 3.86 -14.60
CA GLN A 207 2.27 3.87 -15.96
C GLN A 207 1.63 5.22 -16.33
N LEU A 208 0.91 5.87 -15.42
CA LEU A 208 0.35 7.21 -15.62
C LEU A 208 1.46 8.23 -15.88
N LEU A 209 2.49 8.27 -15.03
CA LEU A 209 3.57 9.24 -15.13
C LEU A 209 4.45 8.98 -16.36
N ASP A 210 4.77 7.72 -16.69
CA ASP A 210 5.53 7.43 -17.91
C ASP A 210 4.75 7.85 -19.17
N GLN A 211 3.42 7.69 -19.19
CA GLN A 211 2.56 8.22 -20.27
C GLN A 211 2.57 9.75 -20.35
N MET A 212 2.54 10.44 -19.21
CA MET A 212 2.62 11.90 -19.16
C MET A 212 3.99 12.40 -19.65
N TRP A 213 5.07 11.72 -19.27
CA TRP A 213 6.44 12.03 -19.71
C TRP A 213 6.64 11.81 -21.21
N ARG A 214 5.94 10.85 -21.81
CA ARG A 214 5.97 10.65 -23.27
C ARG A 214 5.27 11.77 -24.04
N ASN A 215 4.32 12.48 -23.41
CA ASN A 215 3.62 13.58 -24.06
C ASN A 215 4.50 14.84 -24.07
N THR A 216 5.04 15.19 -25.24
CA THR A 216 5.91 16.37 -25.42
C THR A 216 5.23 17.68 -25.03
N GLU A 217 3.91 17.78 -25.16
CA GLU A 217 3.14 18.99 -24.78
C GLU A 217 3.13 19.23 -23.26
N SER A 218 3.43 18.22 -22.46
CA SER A 218 3.46 18.35 -21.00
C SER A 218 4.63 19.20 -20.48
N GLY A 219 5.73 19.29 -21.24
CA GLY A 219 6.98 19.92 -20.79
C GLY A 219 7.69 19.16 -19.65
N LEU A 220 7.32 17.89 -19.40
CA LEU A 220 7.92 17.08 -18.33
C LEU A 220 9.18 16.32 -18.76
N THR A 221 9.42 16.18 -20.06
CA THR A 221 10.53 15.41 -20.65
C THR A 221 11.91 15.88 -20.21
N THR A 222 12.04 17.15 -19.80
CA THR A 222 13.29 17.74 -19.31
C THR A 222 13.66 17.29 -17.90
N TYR A 223 12.71 16.73 -17.16
CA TYR A 223 12.88 16.38 -15.76
C TYR A 223 13.03 14.88 -15.55
N SER A 224 13.70 14.51 -14.45
CA SER A 224 13.90 13.10 -14.11
C SER A 224 12.70 12.51 -13.36
N LEU A 225 12.36 11.27 -13.70
CA LEU A 225 11.37 10.45 -13.01
C LEU A 225 12.07 9.18 -12.49
N ALA A 226 11.89 8.86 -11.21
CA ALA A 226 12.49 7.68 -10.58
C ALA A 226 11.47 6.88 -9.76
N LEU A 227 11.71 5.57 -9.68
CA LEU A 227 11.01 4.65 -8.80
C LEU A 227 12.03 4.08 -7.80
N LEU A 228 11.85 4.38 -6.51
CA LEU A 228 12.74 3.96 -5.44
C LEU A 228 12.05 2.93 -4.53
N ASN A 229 12.52 1.70 -4.61
CA ASN A 229 12.03 0.55 -3.85
C ASN A 229 13.14 -0.51 -3.82
N ASN A 230 13.29 -1.25 -2.72
CA ASN A 230 14.32 -2.27 -2.57
C ASN A 230 14.23 -3.35 -3.68
N VAL A 231 13.02 -3.65 -4.14
CA VAL A 231 12.72 -4.70 -5.14
C VAL A 231 12.10 -4.13 -6.43
N SER A 232 12.35 -2.84 -6.74
CA SER A 232 11.75 -2.12 -7.88
C SER A 232 11.87 -2.87 -9.22
N PHE A 233 13.07 -3.38 -9.55
CA PHE A 233 13.31 -4.17 -10.75
C PHE A 233 12.40 -5.42 -10.84
N ASN A 234 12.34 -6.21 -9.77
CA ASN A 234 11.56 -7.45 -9.74
C ASN A 234 10.06 -7.17 -9.90
N VAL A 235 9.54 -6.14 -9.24
CA VAL A 235 8.11 -5.78 -9.35
C VAL A 235 7.75 -5.41 -10.78
N VAL A 236 8.55 -4.56 -11.41
CA VAL A 236 8.31 -4.12 -12.80
C VAL A 236 8.46 -5.29 -13.77
N GLU A 237 9.46 -6.16 -13.58
CA GLU A 237 9.66 -7.34 -14.43
C GLU A 237 8.53 -8.37 -14.29
N PHE A 238 7.99 -8.56 -13.09
CA PHE A 238 6.80 -9.39 -12.90
C PHE A 238 5.57 -8.79 -13.56
N ALA A 239 5.35 -7.47 -13.41
CA ALA A 239 4.24 -6.79 -14.08
C ALA A 239 4.31 -6.99 -15.61
N LYS A 240 5.51 -6.88 -16.20
CA LYS A 240 5.70 -7.15 -17.64
C LYS A 240 5.33 -8.58 -18.04
N SER A 241 5.50 -9.56 -17.15
CA SER A 241 5.23 -10.97 -17.41
C SER A 241 3.78 -11.40 -17.16
N GLN A 242 2.96 -10.54 -16.54
CA GLN A 242 1.59 -10.83 -16.10
C GLN A 242 0.54 -9.98 -16.82
N VAL A 243 0.78 -9.69 -18.10
CA VAL A 243 -0.10 -8.84 -18.92
C VAL A 243 -1.49 -9.47 -19.08
N GLU A 244 -1.60 -10.79 -18.95
CA GLU A 244 -2.88 -11.51 -19.02
C GLU A 244 -3.83 -11.22 -17.87
N TRP A 245 -3.33 -10.70 -16.75
CA TRP A 245 -4.13 -10.30 -15.58
C TRP A 245 -4.58 -8.83 -15.63
N MET A 246 -4.20 -8.11 -16.68
CA MET A 246 -4.42 -6.68 -16.81
C MET A 246 -5.67 -6.37 -17.63
N SER A 247 -6.00 -5.08 -17.72
CA SER A 247 -7.16 -4.63 -18.49
C SER A 247 -7.10 -5.03 -19.96
N ASP A 248 -8.26 -5.21 -20.58
CA ASP A 248 -8.39 -5.58 -22.00
C ASP A 248 -7.67 -4.57 -22.90
N LYS A 249 -7.64 -3.29 -22.47
CA LYS A 249 -6.92 -2.23 -23.18
C LYS A 249 -5.42 -2.48 -23.23
N ILE A 250 -4.83 -2.92 -22.11
CA ILE A 250 -3.41 -3.26 -22.04
C ILE A 250 -3.12 -4.52 -22.84
N MET A 251 -3.96 -5.55 -22.71
CA MET A 251 -3.83 -6.81 -23.44
C MET A 251 -3.83 -6.57 -24.96
N ARG A 252 -4.81 -5.82 -25.48
CA ARG A 252 -4.87 -5.45 -26.90
C ARG A 252 -3.67 -4.61 -27.34
N ALA A 253 -3.26 -3.63 -26.54
CA ALA A 253 -2.09 -2.81 -26.87
C ALA A 253 -0.79 -3.64 -26.97
N PHE A 254 -0.69 -4.70 -26.16
CA PHE A 254 0.41 -5.65 -26.22
C PHE A 254 0.34 -6.58 -27.44
N GLU A 255 -0.84 -7.13 -27.75
CA GLU A 255 -1.08 -7.98 -28.92
C GLU A 255 -0.83 -7.24 -30.25
N ASP A 256 -1.36 -6.02 -30.37
CA ASP A 256 -1.31 -5.23 -31.61
C ASP A 256 0.06 -4.61 -31.85
N ASN A 257 0.64 -3.97 -30.82
CA ASN A 257 1.85 -3.15 -30.98
C ASN A 257 3.13 -3.81 -30.45
N ARG A 258 3.05 -5.02 -29.88
CA ARG A 258 4.15 -5.69 -29.15
C ARG A 258 4.81 -4.79 -28.10
N ASN A 259 4.05 -3.84 -27.57
CA ASN A 259 4.54 -2.84 -26.65
C ASN A 259 4.05 -3.15 -25.25
N ASN A 260 4.97 -3.46 -24.35
CA ASN A 260 4.62 -3.73 -22.96
C ASN A 260 4.42 -2.39 -22.22
N PRO A 261 3.25 -2.14 -21.61
CA PRO A 261 2.99 -0.88 -20.90
C PRO A 261 3.88 -0.67 -19.65
N PHE A 262 4.46 -1.74 -19.12
CA PHE A 262 5.42 -1.71 -18.00
C PHE A 262 6.88 -1.69 -18.45
N GLN A 263 7.12 -1.63 -19.77
CA GLN A 263 8.41 -1.24 -20.31
C GLN A 263 8.50 0.30 -20.29
N PHE A 264 8.83 0.83 -19.11
CA PHE A 264 9.01 2.25 -18.90
C PHE A 264 10.21 2.79 -19.69
N LYS A 265 10.04 3.99 -20.26
CA LYS A 265 11.10 4.67 -21.03
C LYS A 265 11.73 5.80 -20.23
N HIS A 266 10.95 6.43 -19.36
CA HIS A 266 11.36 7.62 -18.61
C HIS A 266 11.56 7.33 -17.12
N VAL A 267 10.92 6.30 -16.58
CA VAL A 267 11.09 5.90 -15.17
C VAL A 267 12.45 5.23 -14.96
N LYS A 268 13.32 5.86 -14.16
CA LYS A 268 14.58 5.28 -13.70
C LYS A 268 14.35 4.44 -12.44
N LEU A 269 14.62 3.14 -12.53
CA LEU A 269 14.52 2.24 -11.38
C LEU A 269 15.75 2.43 -10.48
N CYS A 270 15.51 2.67 -9.19
CA CYS A 270 16.55 2.83 -8.16
C CYS A 270 16.28 1.84 -7.02
N HIS A 271 17.34 1.24 -6.48
CA HIS A 271 17.27 0.29 -5.37
C HIS A 271 17.72 0.85 -4.03
N ASN A 272 18.40 1.99 -4.05
CA ASN A 272 18.98 2.62 -2.88
C ASN A 272 19.12 4.14 -3.09
N LEU A 273 19.37 4.87 -2.01
CA LEU A 273 19.55 6.32 -2.04
C LEU A 273 20.79 6.76 -2.85
N ALA A 274 21.83 5.94 -2.96
CA ALA A 274 23.03 6.28 -3.72
C ALA A 274 22.78 6.30 -5.23
N GLU A 275 21.97 5.37 -5.75
CA GLU A 275 21.48 5.40 -7.13
C GLU A 275 20.57 6.60 -7.38
N LEU A 276 19.65 6.88 -6.45
CA LEU A 276 18.76 8.03 -6.57
C LEU A 276 19.53 9.37 -6.57
N ALA A 277 20.61 9.46 -5.80
CA ALA A 277 21.46 10.66 -5.76
C ALA A 277 22.12 10.97 -7.12
N ARG A 278 22.33 9.98 -7.98
CA ARG A 278 22.88 10.16 -9.33
C ARG A 278 21.85 10.68 -10.34
N VAL A 279 20.56 10.64 -10.01
CA VAL A 279 19.49 11.17 -10.86
C VAL A 279 19.54 12.70 -10.80
N GLN A 280 19.38 13.38 -11.93
CA GLN A 280 19.45 14.85 -11.98
C GLN A 280 18.23 15.50 -11.29
N GLU A 281 18.48 16.58 -10.55
CA GLU A 281 17.45 17.46 -9.97
C GLU A 281 17.04 18.57 -10.96
N PRO A 282 15.77 19.04 -10.91
CA PRO A 282 14.69 18.55 -10.05
C PRO A 282 14.15 17.19 -10.53
N LYS A 283 13.69 16.37 -9.57
CA LYS A 283 13.21 15.00 -9.86
C LYS A 283 11.89 14.65 -9.16
N VAL A 284 11.14 13.76 -9.79
CA VAL A 284 9.95 13.12 -9.21
C VAL A 284 10.30 11.70 -8.79
N VAL A 285 9.98 11.33 -7.55
CA VAL A 285 10.28 10.01 -6.99
C VAL A 285 9.02 9.35 -6.47
N LEU A 286 8.70 8.19 -7.04
CA LEU A 286 7.77 7.23 -6.46
C LEU A 286 8.55 6.41 -5.42
N ALA A 287 8.24 6.55 -4.14
CA ALA A 287 8.94 5.85 -3.07
C ALA A 287 8.02 4.85 -2.37
N SER A 288 8.51 3.64 -2.11
CA SER A 288 7.75 2.62 -1.39
C SER A 288 7.53 2.98 0.08
N THR A 289 6.54 2.34 0.69
CA THR A 289 5.93 2.61 2.02
C THR A 289 5.05 3.86 2.02
N PRO A 290 3.72 3.72 1.85
CA PRO A 290 2.81 4.85 1.69
C PRO A 290 2.54 5.60 3.00
N ASP A 291 2.75 4.94 4.13
CA ASP A 291 2.50 5.38 5.51
C ASP A 291 3.53 6.37 6.08
N LEU A 292 4.66 6.55 5.38
CA LEU A 292 5.82 7.33 5.83
C LEU A 292 6.41 6.86 7.17
N GLN A 293 6.21 5.59 7.56
CA GLN A 293 6.72 5.06 8.83
C GLN A 293 8.11 4.44 8.72
N SER A 294 8.49 3.92 7.57
CA SER A 294 9.80 3.29 7.38
C SER A 294 10.28 3.45 5.95
N GLY A 295 11.41 2.86 5.58
CA GLY A 295 11.88 2.83 4.20
C GLY A 295 12.17 4.19 3.57
N TYR A 296 12.23 4.17 2.24
CA TYR A 296 12.72 5.31 1.47
C TYR A 296 11.77 6.49 1.43
N SER A 297 10.45 6.28 1.54
CA SER A 297 9.51 7.41 1.58
C SER A 297 9.71 8.25 2.84
N ARG A 298 9.97 7.62 4.00
CA ARG A 298 10.30 8.32 5.25
C ARG A 298 11.63 9.05 5.15
N ASP A 299 12.67 8.39 4.63
CA ASP A 299 13.99 9.00 4.47
C ASP A 299 13.94 10.24 3.57
N LEU A 300 13.24 10.15 2.44
CA LEU A 300 13.05 11.27 1.52
C LEU A 300 12.14 12.36 2.12
N PHE A 301 11.09 11.99 2.84
CA PHE A 301 10.23 12.94 3.53
C PHE A 301 11.04 13.79 4.50
N VAL A 302 11.85 13.16 5.36
CA VAL A 302 12.71 13.87 6.33
C VAL A 302 13.72 14.77 5.61
N ALA A 303 14.32 14.29 4.51
CA ALA A 303 15.28 15.08 3.75
C ALA A 303 14.66 16.28 3.02
N TRP A 304 13.41 16.18 2.58
CA TRP A 304 12.79 17.15 1.67
C TRP A 304 11.76 18.07 2.32
N CYS A 305 11.19 17.71 3.48
CA CYS A 305 10.14 18.48 4.15
C CYS A 305 10.59 19.88 4.62
N GLY A 306 11.89 20.10 4.83
CA GLY A 306 12.43 21.40 5.25
C GLY A 306 12.45 22.47 4.16
N SER A 307 12.26 22.10 2.88
CA SER A 307 12.26 23.04 1.76
C SER A 307 10.85 23.28 1.25
N SER A 308 10.41 24.54 1.26
CA SER A 308 9.10 24.96 0.75
C SER A 308 8.96 24.84 -0.78
N LYS A 309 10.06 24.53 -1.49
CA LYS A 309 10.03 24.27 -2.93
C LYS A 309 9.55 22.85 -3.25
N ASN A 310 9.74 21.91 -2.32
CA ASN A 310 9.42 20.51 -2.54
C ASN A 310 7.93 20.26 -2.30
N SER A 311 7.41 19.23 -2.97
CA SER A 311 6.04 18.76 -2.76
C SER A 311 6.03 17.30 -2.36
N ILE A 312 5.16 16.95 -1.42
CA ILE A 312 4.93 15.58 -0.97
C ILE A 312 3.48 15.22 -1.32
N VAL A 313 3.31 14.18 -2.12
CA VAL A 313 2.01 13.71 -2.60
C VAL A 313 1.70 12.36 -1.95
N LEU A 314 0.66 12.35 -1.12
CA LEU A 314 0.14 11.14 -0.51
C LEU A 314 -0.97 10.57 -1.40
N THR A 315 -0.84 9.29 -1.79
CA THR A 315 -1.70 8.71 -2.83
C THR A 315 -2.83 7.84 -2.32
N GLN A 316 -2.79 7.50 -1.04
CA GLN A 316 -3.77 6.67 -0.34
C GLN A 316 -3.90 7.08 1.13
N ARG A 317 -5.03 6.71 1.74
CA ARG A 317 -5.27 6.85 3.17
C ARG A 317 -4.69 5.63 3.89
N THR A 318 -3.75 5.84 4.79
CA THR A 318 -3.11 4.80 5.60
C THR A 318 -3.81 4.66 6.96
N SER A 319 -3.46 3.62 7.72
CA SER A 319 -4.13 3.37 9.00
C SER A 319 -3.97 4.53 10.00
N PRO A 320 -4.95 4.73 10.91
CA PRO A 320 -4.85 5.67 12.02
C PRO A 320 -3.56 5.50 12.82
N GLY A 321 -2.94 6.61 13.24
CA GLY A 321 -1.66 6.61 13.97
C GLY A 321 -0.42 6.68 13.06
N THR A 322 -0.57 6.52 11.75
CA THR A 322 0.55 6.70 10.81
C THR A 322 0.88 8.17 10.53
N LEU A 323 2.15 8.47 10.22
CA LEU A 323 2.58 9.83 9.87
C LEU A 323 1.83 10.36 8.63
N ALA A 324 1.67 9.53 7.59
CA ALA A 324 0.91 9.91 6.41
C ALA A 324 -0.56 10.23 6.75
N ARG A 325 -1.20 9.44 7.61
CA ARG A 325 -2.58 9.69 8.07
C ARG A 325 -2.68 11.01 8.83
N TRP A 326 -1.73 11.27 9.73
CA TRP A 326 -1.67 12.53 10.46
C TRP A 326 -1.52 13.74 9.52
N LEU A 327 -0.68 13.64 8.47
CA LEU A 327 -0.53 14.71 7.47
C LEU A 327 -1.80 14.96 6.65
N ILE A 328 -2.56 13.90 6.33
CA ILE A 328 -3.84 14.02 5.62
C ILE A 328 -4.86 14.79 6.47
N GLU A 329 -4.88 14.55 7.78
CA GLU A 329 -5.83 15.15 8.72
C GLU A 329 -5.40 16.56 9.18
N ASN A 330 -4.10 16.83 9.25
CA ASN A 330 -3.52 18.06 9.81
C ASN A 330 -2.83 18.90 8.73
N GLN A 331 -3.59 19.30 7.71
CA GLN A 331 -3.06 19.96 6.49
C GLN A 331 -2.45 21.35 6.75
N GLU A 332 -2.77 21.98 7.88
CA GLU A 332 -2.26 23.31 8.26
C GLU A 332 -1.04 23.26 9.20
N ALA A 333 -0.60 22.06 9.59
CA ALA A 333 0.48 21.92 10.57
C ALA A 333 1.84 22.37 9.99
N LYS A 334 2.45 23.36 10.64
CA LYS A 334 3.76 23.93 10.24
C LYS A 334 4.96 23.18 10.82
N THR A 335 4.74 22.35 11.83
CA THR A 335 5.81 21.63 12.54
C THR A 335 5.37 20.20 12.78
N VAL A 336 6.21 19.26 12.36
CA VAL A 336 6.03 17.82 12.62
C VAL A 336 7.13 17.40 13.57
N THR A 337 6.75 17.01 14.79
CA THR A 337 7.71 16.43 15.74
C THR A 337 7.87 14.96 15.40
N LEU A 338 9.00 14.59 14.81
CA LEU A 338 9.31 13.20 14.51
C LEU A 338 10.07 12.60 15.70
N GLU A 339 9.42 11.74 16.47
CA GLU A 339 10.16 10.88 17.40
C GLU A 339 11.00 9.91 16.58
N ARG A 340 12.33 10.03 16.66
CA ARG A 340 13.23 8.92 16.33
C ARG A 340 13.02 7.86 17.40
N ALA A 341 12.08 6.95 17.19
CA ALA A 341 12.02 5.75 18.02
C ALA A 341 13.36 5.01 17.85
N PRO A 342 14.17 4.84 18.92
CA PRO A 342 15.34 4.00 18.83
C PRO A 342 14.84 2.58 18.52
N VAL A 343 15.31 1.99 17.43
CA VAL A 343 15.11 0.57 17.17
C VAL A 343 15.79 -0.15 18.33
N ALA A 344 15.00 -0.57 19.32
CA ALA A 344 15.47 -1.32 20.47
C ALA A 344 15.87 -2.72 20.02
N CYS A 345 17.04 -2.83 19.40
CA CYS A 345 17.70 -4.08 19.16
C CYS A 345 18.15 -4.61 20.52
N ARG A 346 17.33 -5.46 21.17
CA ARG A 346 17.76 -6.27 22.32
C ARG A 346 18.78 -7.30 21.84
N SER A 347 20.00 -6.85 21.57
CA SER A 347 21.18 -7.68 21.70
C SER A 347 21.73 -7.42 23.10
N LYS A 348 21.87 -8.49 23.90
CA LYS A 348 22.54 -8.42 25.19
C LYS A 348 23.99 -8.01 24.93
N ALA A 349 24.31 -6.73 25.14
CA ALA A 349 25.67 -6.28 25.34
C ALA A 349 25.83 -5.93 26.83
N VAL A 350 26.83 -6.55 27.44
CA VAL A 350 27.27 -6.32 28.82
C VAL A 350 27.62 -4.82 28.97
N PRO A 351 27.20 -4.14 30.05
CA PRO A 351 27.43 -2.71 30.18
C PRO A 351 28.86 -2.44 30.64
N THR A 352 29.63 -1.79 29.79
CA THR A 352 30.78 -0.99 30.23
C THR A 352 30.64 0.41 29.64
N GLU A 353 30.47 1.36 30.56
CA GLU A 353 30.65 2.81 30.43
C GLU A 353 29.44 3.69 30.02
N ARG A 354 29.46 4.91 30.58
CA ARG A 354 28.32 5.80 30.87
C ARG A 354 27.81 6.55 29.63
N PRO A 355 26.55 7.01 29.60
CA PRO A 355 26.01 7.77 28.48
C PRO A 355 26.58 9.19 28.45
N VAL A 356 26.96 9.65 27.25
CA VAL A 356 27.20 11.06 26.93
C VAL A 356 25.96 11.56 26.19
N ASP A 357 25.38 12.66 26.68
CA ASP A 357 24.21 13.32 26.10
C ASP A 357 24.47 13.76 24.65
N THR A 358 23.51 13.48 23.75
CA THR A 358 23.48 14.06 22.39
C THR A 358 22.33 15.08 22.28
N PRO A 359 22.54 16.23 21.62
CA PRO A 359 21.57 17.32 21.61
C PRO A 359 20.39 17.04 20.66
N LYS A 360 19.18 17.40 21.12
CA LYS A 360 17.98 17.51 20.29
C LYS A 360 18.14 18.69 19.32
N GLN A 361 17.83 18.48 18.04
CA GLN A 361 17.75 19.56 17.06
C GLN A 361 16.28 19.88 16.80
N ASP A 362 15.84 21.05 17.26
CA ASP A 362 14.60 21.69 16.87
C ASP A 362 14.86 22.51 15.59
N VAL A 363 14.01 22.37 14.57
CA VAL A 363 14.12 23.14 13.32
C VAL A 363 12.92 24.07 13.21
N GLU A 364 13.16 25.37 13.41
CA GLU A 364 12.21 26.45 13.11
C GLU A 364 12.42 26.95 11.67
N THR A 365 11.33 27.19 10.94
CA THR A 365 11.36 27.91 9.66
C THR A 365 10.56 29.22 9.75
N GLN A 366 11.22 30.34 9.45
CA GLN A 366 10.60 31.67 9.40
C GLN A 366 9.81 31.83 8.10
N GLY A 367 8.53 32.17 8.22
CA GLY A 367 7.61 32.28 7.09
C GLY A 367 7.71 33.59 6.31
N LYS A 368 7.33 33.53 5.03
CA LYS A 368 6.60 34.58 4.31
C LYS A 368 5.62 33.95 3.33
N ASP A 369 4.42 34.51 3.30
CA ASP A 369 3.24 34.15 2.51
C ASP A 369 3.52 33.78 1.04
N THR A 370 3.05 32.59 0.64
CA THR A 370 2.18 32.37 -0.54
C THR A 370 1.89 30.86 -0.70
N SER A 371 0.99 30.30 0.10
CA SER A 371 0.47 28.94 -0.13
C SER A 371 -0.68 28.99 -1.13
N ARG A 372 -0.48 28.42 -2.32
CA ARG A 372 -1.58 28.12 -3.26
C ARG A 372 -2.09 26.71 -2.99
N ILE A 373 -3.41 26.64 -2.87
CA ILE A 373 -4.19 25.71 -2.05
C ILE A 373 -4.66 24.49 -2.85
N TRP A 374 -4.67 23.32 -2.22
CA TRP A 374 -5.47 22.16 -2.61
C TRP A 374 -6.72 22.11 -1.71
N PRO A 375 -7.95 22.06 -2.24
CA PRO A 375 -9.11 21.91 -1.37
C PRO A 375 -9.29 20.43 -1.02
N SER A 376 -9.01 20.08 0.24
CA SER A 376 -9.65 18.94 0.91
C SER A 376 -10.45 19.44 2.10
N GLU A 377 -11.76 19.51 1.84
CA GLU A 377 -12.87 19.12 2.71
C GLU A 377 -12.82 19.55 4.19
N LYS A 378 -13.67 20.54 4.49
CA LYS A 378 -14.08 20.93 5.83
C LYS A 378 -14.66 19.72 6.57
N SER A 379 -14.11 19.44 7.75
CA SER A 379 -14.81 18.71 8.81
C SER A 379 -16.08 19.45 9.22
N VAL A 380 -17.23 18.78 9.22
CA VAL A 380 -18.45 19.25 9.90
C VAL A 380 -18.79 18.23 10.99
N PRO A 381 -19.07 18.67 12.23
CA PRO A 381 -19.20 17.79 13.40
C PRO A 381 -20.60 17.19 13.54
N GLY A 382 -20.65 16.05 14.22
CA GLY A 382 -21.76 15.72 15.14
C GLY A 382 -22.88 14.86 14.58
N VAL A 383 -22.87 13.59 14.99
CA VAL A 383 -24.03 12.68 15.04
C VAL A 383 -25.11 13.27 15.96
N PRO A 384 -26.39 13.36 15.56
CA PRO A 384 -27.47 13.47 16.53
C PRO A 384 -27.85 12.08 17.04
N ALA A 385 -27.85 11.97 18.37
CA ALA A 385 -28.31 10.81 19.11
C ALA A 385 -29.76 10.41 18.77
N HIS A 386 -30.02 9.11 18.92
CA HIS A 386 -31.32 8.47 19.03
C HIS A 386 -32.45 9.37 19.52
N ARG A 387 -33.58 9.34 18.80
CA ARG A 387 -34.90 9.51 19.40
C ARG A 387 -35.71 8.25 19.16
N ASN A 388 -36.13 7.66 20.28
CA ASN A 388 -37.30 6.80 20.35
C ASN A 388 -38.49 7.56 19.77
N ASP A 389 -39.26 6.89 18.93
CA ASP A 389 -40.72 6.77 19.04
C ASP A 389 -41.14 5.43 18.42
#